data_AF-A0AAW2DP98-F1
#
_entry.id   AF-A0AAW2DP98-F1
#
_cell.length_a   1.000
_cell.length_b   1.000
_cell.length_c   1.000
_cell.angle_alpha   90.00
_cell.angle_beta   90.00
_cell.angle_gamma   90.00
#
_symmetry.space_group_name_H-M   'P 1'
#
loop_
_entity.id
_entity.type
_entity.pdbx_description
1 polymer ?
#
loop_
_entity_poly.entity_id
_entity_poly.type
_entity_poly.pdbx_seq_one_letter_code
_entity_poly.pdbx_strand_id
1 'polypeptide(L)'
;MEENCILQIVDDVVLSQGSNEDIQAFAELALRCIKKRGDERPAMKEVTLQLRRIQHLIWSKQNNETSSAQTPLQSWVGFIGREATVG
;
A
#
# COMPACT_ATOMS: atom_id res chain seq x y z
N MET A 1 12.88 -1.52 19.45
CA MET A 1 13.26 -2.29 18.25
C MET A 1 14.32 -1.44 17.57
N GLU A 2 15.48 -1.98 17.29
CA GLU A 2 16.49 -1.23 16.54
C GLU A 2 16.00 -1.12 15.09
N GLU A 3 15.98 0.10 14.54
CA GLU A 3 15.39 0.42 13.22
C GLU A 3 15.98 -0.43 12.09
N ASN A 4 17.26 -0.82 12.23
CA ASN A 4 17.97 -1.67 11.28
C ASN A 4 17.48 -3.13 11.22
N CYS A 5 16.84 -3.65 12.27
CA CYS A 5 16.38 -5.04 12.28
C CYS A 5 15.07 -5.23 11.52
N ILE A 6 14.23 -4.19 11.43
CA ILE A 6 12.92 -4.27 10.79
C ILE A 6 13.09 -4.43 9.27
N LEU A 7 14.00 -3.65 8.69
CA LEU A 7 14.28 -3.67 7.26
C LEU A 7 14.85 -5.01 6.77
N GLN A 8 15.44 -5.83 7.65
CA GLN A 8 15.97 -7.16 7.29
C GLN A 8 14.90 -8.25 7.21
N ILE A 9 13.72 -8.03 7.78
CA ILE A 9 12.63 -9.01 7.86
C ILE A 9 11.57 -8.76 6.77
N VAL A 10 11.48 -7.51 6.31
CA VAL A 10 10.49 -7.07 5.32
C VAL A 10 10.90 -7.58 3.93
N ASP A 11 9.90 -7.99 3.15
CA ASP A 11 10.10 -8.49 1.78
C ASP A 11 10.78 -7.43 0.89
N ASP A 12 11.73 -7.85 0.05
CA ASP A 12 12.47 -7.00 -0.87
C ASP A 12 11.56 -6.18 -1.80
N VAL A 13 10.40 -6.72 -2.18
CA VAL A 13 9.39 -6.00 -2.99
C VAL A 13 8.80 -4.83 -2.22
N VAL A 14 8.59 -4.99 -0.91
CA VAL A 14 8.04 -3.92 -0.06
C VAL A 14 9.11 -2.88 0.27
N LEU A 15 10.37 -3.32 0.49
CA LEU A 15 11.51 -2.41 0.69
C LEU A 15 11.79 -1.53 -0.54
N SER A 16 11.59 -2.07 -1.75
CA SER A 16 11.82 -1.33 -3.00
C SER A 16 10.68 -0.36 -3.35
N GLN A 17 9.46 -0.61 -2.87
CA GLN A 17 8.28 0.22 -3.16
C GLN A 17 7.94 1.23 -2.05
N GLY A 18 8.23 0.90 -0.79
CA GLY A 18 7.90 1.71 0.38
C GLY A 18 9.04 2.62 0.83
N SER A 19 8.71 3.73 1.50
CA SER A 19 9.71 4.52 2.24
C SER A 19 10.09 3.77 3.52
N ASN A 20 11.35 3.88 3.96
CA ASN A 20 11.79 3.28 5.22
C ASN A 20 10.93 3.76 6.41
N GLU A 21 10.49 5.02 6.37
CA GLU A 21 9.63 5.64 7.38
C GLU A 21 8.23 5.02 7.41
N ASP A 22 7.66 4.71 6.23
CA ASP A 22 6.34 4.06 6.12
C ASP A 22 6.40 2.63 6.67
N ILE A 23 7.48 1.92 6.36
CA ILE A 23 7.74 0.56 6.81
C ILE A 23 7.94 0.55 8.34
N GLN A 24 8.67 1.52 8.87
CA GLN A 24 8.85 1.68 10.32
C GLN A 24 7.53 1.99 11.03
N ALA A 25 6.74 2.94 10.51
CA ALA A 25 5.43 3.28 11.06
C ALA A 25 4.46 2.08 11.05
N PHE A 26 4.49 1.28 9.98
CA PHE A 26 3.70 0.06 9.89
C PHE A 26 4.17 -1.00 10.91
N ALA A 27 5.48 -1.19 11.05
CA ALA A 27 6.04 -2.15 12.01
C ALA A 27 5.69 -1.78 13.45
N GLU A 28 5.75 -0.51 13.82
CA GLU A 28 5.30 -0.02 15.13
C GLU A 28 3.82 -0.31 15.37
N LEU A 29 2.96 -0.09 14.36
CA LEU A 29 1.55 -0.42 14.45
C LEU A 29 1.33 -1.93 14.65
N ALA A 30 2.04 -2.76 13.87
CA ALA A 30 1.98 -4.22 13.97
C ALA A 30 2.40 -4.71 15.36
N LEU A 31 3.46 -4.15 15.94
CA LEU A 31 3.91 -4.46 17.30
C LEU A 31 2.83 -4.24 18.36
N ARG A 32 2.06 -3.14 18.24
CA ARG A 32 0.93 -2.88 19.14
C ARG A 32 -0.18 -3.93 18.99
N CYS A 33 -0.42 -4.39 17.76
CA CYS A 33 -1.45 -5.39 17.47
C CYS A 33 -1.10 -6.79 18.01
N ILE A 34 0.18 -7.16 18.04
CA ILE A 34 0.65 -8.49 18.49
C ILE A 34 0.98 -8.56 19.98
N LYS A 35 0.65 -7.52 20.77
CA LYS A 35 0.86 -7.55 22.22
C LYS A 35 0.21 -8.79 22.85
N LYS A 36 0.93 -9.41 23.79
CA LYS A 36 0.49 -10.64 24.46
C LYS A 36 -0.86 -10.46 25.15
N ARG A 37 -1.08 -9.27 25.72
CA ARG A 37 -2.31 -8.92 26.42
C ARG A 37 -3.29 -8.23 25.47
N GLY A 38 -4.53 -8.70 25.44
CA GLY A 38 -5.56 -8.23 24.51
C GLY A 38 -6.12 -6.84 24.84
N ASP A 39 -6.05 -6.44 26.11
CA ASP A 39 -6.43 -5.11 26.61
C ASP A 39 -5.47 -4.01 26.15
N GLU A 40 -4.21 -4.35 25.89
CA GLU A 40 -3.22 -3.42 25.34
C GLU A 40 -3.26 -3.34 23.80
N ARG A 41 -4.04 -4.20 23.14
CA ARG A 41 -4.17 -4.18 21.68
C ARG A 41 -5.06 -3.00 21.29
N PRO A 42 -4.67 -2.23 20.27
CA PRO A 42 -5.50 -1.15 19.76
C PRO A 42 -6.81 -1.70 19.19
N ALA A 43 -7.88 -0.92 19.31
CA ALA A 43 -9.14 -1.24 18.65
C ALA A 43 -8.97 -1.22 17.13
N MET A 44 -9.67 -2.09 16.40
CA MET A 44 -9.56 -2.14 14.93
C MET A 44 -9.88 -0.79 14.26
N LYS A 45 -10.76 0.01 14.87
CA LYS A 45 -11.04 1.39 14.41
C LYS A 45 -9.79 2.28 14.42
N GLU A 46 -8.98 2.19 15.48
CA GLU A 46 -7.72 2.92 15.61
C GLU A 46 -6.68 2.37 14.63
N VAL A 47 -6.61 1.04 14.47
CA VAL A 47 -5.74 0.40 13.49
C VAL A 47 -6.05 0.89 12.08
N THR A 48 -7.33 0.92 11.68
CA THR A 48 -7.76 1.44 10.37
C THR A 48 -7.41 2.91 10.18
N LEU A 49 -7.52 3.73 11.23
CA LEU A 49 -7.16 5.14 11.15
C LEU A 49 -5.65 5.33 10.92
N GLN A 50 -4.82 4.58 11.66
CA GLN A 50 -3.37 4.62 11.52
C GLN A 50 -2.92 4.09 10.15
N LEU A 51 -3.50 2.99 9.67
CA LEU A 51 -3.24 2.46 8.33
C LEU A 51 -3.62 3.46 7.24
N ARG A 52 -4.74 4.17 7.38
CA ARG A 52 -5.12 5.23 6.42
C ARG A 52 -4.09 6.35 6.36
N ARG A 53 -3.50 6.74 7.50
CA ARG A 53 -2.45 7.77 7.55
C ARG A 53 -1.19 7.31 6.82
N ILE A 54 -0.77 6.06 7.05
CA ILE A 54 0.38 5.46 6.35
C ILE A 54 0.08 5.33 4.84
N GLN A 55 -1.13 4.87 4.48
CA GLN A 55 -1.55 4.68 3.10
C GLN A 55 -1.70 5.99 2.31
N HIS A 56 -2.01 7.12 2.96
CA HIS A 56 -2.10 8.42 2.30
C HIS A 56 -0.77 8.85 1.67
N LEU A 57 0.37 8.38 2.19
CA LEU A 57 1.70 8.59 1.61
C LEU A 57 1.89 7.76 0.32
N ILE A 58 1.32 6.56 0.28
CA ILE A 58 1.41 5.62 -0.87
C ILE A 58 0.59 6.12 -2.07
N TRP A 59 -0.64 6.62 -1.85
CA TRP A 59 -1.50 7.09 -2.95
C TRP A 59 -1.09 8.48 -3.48
N SER A 60 -0.45 9.30 -2.64
CA SER A 60 -0.04 10.67 -3.04
C SER A 60 1.16 10.68 -4.01
N LYS A 61 1.99 9.62 -4.03
CA LYS A 61 3.10 9.49 -5.01
C LYS A 61 2.63 9.06 -6.41
N GLN A 62 1.41 8.54 -6.56
CA GLN A 62 0.85 8.20 -7.87
C GLN A 62 0.26 9.40 -8.62
N ASN A 63 0.21 10.60 -8.00
CA ASN A 63 -0.41 11.78 -8.59
C ASN A 63 0.56 12.80 -9.21
N ASN A 64 1.88 12.55 -9.24
CA ASN A 64 2.82 13.44 -9.96
C ASN A 64 3.36 12.86 -11.29
N GLU A 65 2.98 11.63 -11.66
CA GLU A 65 3.19 11.05 -12.99
C GLU A 65 1.87 10.72 -13.69
N THR A 66 0.84 11.53 -13.49
CA THR A 66 -0.33 11.53 -14.39
C THR A 66 -0.89 12.94 -14.55
N SER A 67 -0.07 13.83 -15.11
CA SER A 67 -0.61 14.71 -16.14
C SER A 67 -1.02 13.82 -17.31
N SER A 68 -2.29 13.92 -17.72
CA SER A 68 -3.01 13.16 -18.75
C SER A 68 -3.54 11.77 -18.36
N ALA A 69 -4.75 11.80 -17.82
CA ALA A 69 -5.83 10.81 -17.93
C ALA A 69 -5.60 9.60 -18.85
N GLN A 70 -5.46 8.40 -18.30
CA GLN A 70 -6.03 7.19 -18.90
C GLN A 70 -6.35 6.15 -17.81
N THR A 71 -7.64 5.83 -17.67
CA THR A 71 -8.15 4.83 -16.72
C THR A 71 -7.96 3.39 -17.25
N PRO A 72 -7.87 2.36 -16.38
CA PRO A 72 -7.64 0.97 -16.78
C PRO A 72 -8.80 0.35 -17.59
N LEU A 73 -9.98 0.98 -17.56
CA LEU A 73 -11.18 0.52 -18.26
C LEU A 73 -11.19 0.86 -19.76
N GLN A 74 -10.29 1.72 -20.24
CA GLN A 74 -10.23 2.05 -21.68
C GLN A 74 -9.59 0.94 -22.52
N SER A 75 -8.74 0.09 -21.91
CA SER A 75 -8.11 -1.05 -22.59
C SER A 75 -9.11 -2.17 -22.91
N TRP A 76 -10.07 -2.42 -22.01
CA TRP A 76 -11.02 -3.51 -22.16
C TRP A 76 -12.12 -3.23 -23.20
N VAL A 77 -12.54 -1.97 -23.31
CA VAL A 77 -13.48 -1.52 -24.36
C VAL A 77 -12.85 -1.62 -25.75
N GLY A 78 -11.54 -1.37 -25.87
CA GLY A 78 -10.79 -1.51 -27.14
C GLY A 78 -10.55 -2.95 -27.61
N PHE A 79 -10.66 -3.93 -26.71
CA PHE A 79 -10.50 -5.36 -27.03
C PHE A 79 -11.81 -5.99 -27.53
N ILE A 80 -12.96 -5.57 -27.01
CA ILE A 80 -14.28 -6.10 -27.44
C ILE A 80 -14.65 -5.65 -28.87
N GLY A 81 -14.06 -4.57 -29.38
CA GLY A 81 -14.42 -3.99 -30.68
C GLY A 81 -13.60 -4.44 -31.89
N ARG A 82 -12.74 -5.47 -31.80
CA ARG A 82 -11.75 -5.76 -32.85
C ARG A 82 -11.78 -7.19 -33.42
N GLU A 83 -12.95 -7.80 -33.52
CA GLU A 83 -13.16 -9.01 -34.34
C GLU A 83 -14.48 -8.94 -35.13
N ALA A 84 -14.50 -8.22 -36.26
CA ALA A 84 -15.47 -8.44 -37.34
C ALA A 84 -15.11 -7.63 -38.60
N THR A 85 -14.12 -8.06 -39.39
CA THR A 85 -14.17 -7.99 -40.86
C THR A 85 -12.98 -8.76 -41.46
N VAL A 86 -13.19 -10.03 -41.75
CA VAL A 86 -12.51 -10.72 -42.85
C VAL A 86 -13.60 -11.15 -43.83
N GLY A 87 -13.55 -10.58 -45.03
CA GLY A 87 -14.39 -10.91 -46.18
C GLY A 87 -13.56 -10.64 -47.42
#